data_AF-A0A0K2V8E4-F1
#
_entry.id   AF-A0A0K2V8E4-F1
#
_cell.length_a   1.000
_cell.length_b   1.000
_cell.length_c   1.000
_cell.angle_alpha   90.00
_cell.angle_beta   90.00
_cell.angle_gamma   90.00
#
_symmetry.space_group_name_H-M   'P 1'
#
loop_
_entity.id
_entity.type
_entity.pdbx_description
1 polymer ?
#
loop_
_entity_poly.entity_id
_entity_poly.type
_entity_poly.pdbx_seq_one_letter_code
_entity_poly.pdbx_strand_id
1 'polypeptide(L)'
;GLLYFTTRDEAQYCGNQLKTSIRVVFERQQNLFGKLHNHNLELFFFSPSGESEQFTIASGFSESGSYSKVFTLDAKIAVDDIFLKYTVEKFHSPWSGSERLKIEDLTITNDNNSSSYWQLRATDKYILSGTTEKLVKI
;
A
#
# COMPACT_ATOMS: atom_id res chain seq x y z
N GLY A 1 -34.09 -3.00 -4.87
CA GLY A 1 -32.96 -2.08 -4.65
C GLY A 1 -31.94 -2.29 -5.75
N LEU A 2 -31.13 -1.28 -6.06
CA LEU A 2 -30.02 -1.40 -7.02
C LEU A 2 -28.78 -1.95 -6.31
N LEU A 3 -28.08 -2.89 -6.95
CA LEU A 3 -26.84 -3.50 -6.48
C LEU A 3 -25.71 -3.13 -7.43
N TYR A 4 -24.59 -2.67 -6.88
CA TYR A 4 -23.39 -2.30 -7.63
C TYR A 4 -22.21 -3.09 -7.09
N PHE A 5 -21.47 -3.76 -7.98
CA PHE A 5 -20.25 -4.49 -7.66
C PHE A 5 -19.28 -4.43 -8.85
N THR A 6 -17.99 -4.61 -8.58
CA THR A 6 -16.93 -4.64 -9.60
C THR A 6 -16.44 -6.08 -9.78
N THR A 7 -16.47 -6.58 -11.02
CA THR A 7 -15.84 -7.85 -11.39
C THR A 7 -14.39 -7.61 -11.82
N ARG A 8 -13.61 -8.68 -11.91
CA ARG A 8 -12.29 -8.61 -12.54
C ARG A 8 -12.41 -8.47 -14.07
N ASP A 9 -11.37 -7.94 -14.70
CA ASP A 9 -11.30 -7.75 -16.16
C ASP A 9 -10.90 -9.05 -16.90
N GLU A 10 -10.39 -10.04 -16.18
CA GLU A 10 -9.94 -11.35 -16.72
C GLU A 10 -10.64 -12.51 -16.00
N ALA A 11 -10.78 -13.65 -16.68
CA ALA A 11 -11.33 -14.88 -16.09
C ALA A 11 -10.33 -15.46 -15.06
N GLN A 12 -10.68 -15.79 -13.81
CA GLN A 12 -11.96 -15.89 -13.12
C GLN A 12 -12.47 -14.54 -12.60
N TYR A 13 -13.72 -14.18 -12.94
CA TYR A 13 -14.31 -12.87 -12.64
C TYR A 13 -14.64 -12.62 -11.14
N CYS A 14 -14.61 -13.68 -10.33
CA CYS A 14 -14.87 -13.62 -8.89
C CYS A 14 -13.68 -13.04 -8.15
N GLY A 15 -13.94 -12.16 -7.18
CA GLY A 15 -12.91 -11.65 -6.28
C GLY A 15 -13.50 -11.02 -5.03
N ASN A 16 -12.64 -10.84 -4.04
CA ASN A 16 -12.98 -10.20 -2.78
C ASN A 16 -12.80 -8.69 -2.92
N GLN A 17 -13.87 -7.91 -2.77
CA GLN A 17 -13.76 -6.46 -2.76
C GLN A 17 -13.18 -6.02 -1.41
N LEU A 18 -12.07 -5.28 -1.48
CA LEU A 18 -11.34 -4.79 -0.32
C LEU A 18 -11.19 -3.27 -0.42
N LYS A 19 -11.19 -2.62 0.75
CA LYS A 19 -10.80 -1.21 0.91
C LYS A 19 -9.57 -1.15 1.80
N THR A 20 -8.48 -0.59 1.28
CA THR A 20 -7.31 -0.24 2.06
C THR A 20 -7.38 1.23 2.49
N SER A 21 -6.94 1.52 3.70
CA SER A 21 -6.61 2.86 4.18
C SER A 21 -5.22 2.85 4.81
N ILE A 22 -4.35 3.76 4.39
CA ILE A 22 -2.99 3.90 4.91
C ILE A 22 -2.73 5.35 5.34
N ARG A 23 -2.21 5.53 6.55
CA ARG A 23 -1.79 6.84 7.06
C ARG A 23 -0.28 6.95 7.04
N VAL A 24 0.22 7.98 6.36
CA VAL A 24 1.66 8.17 6.16
C VAL A 24 2.12 9.55 6.61
N VAL A 25 3.36 9.61 7.10
CA VAL A 25 3.97 10.83 7.61
C VAL A 25 5.40 10.97 7.09
N PHE A 26 5.68 12.10 6.46
CA PHE A 26 7.03 12.49 6.04
C PHE A 26 7.82 13.06 7.22
N GLU A 27 9.13 12.78 7.28
CA GLU A 27 9.97 13.39 8.28
C GLU A 27 10.22 14.87 7.94
N ARG A 28 10.04 15.76 8.93
CA ARG A 28 10.20 17.22 8.76
C ARG A 28 11.53 17.63 8.12
N GLN A 29 12.60 16.86 8.30
CA GLN A 29 13.91 17.15 7.73
C GLN A 29 13.99 16.88 6.21
N GLN A 30 13.16 15.97 5.67
CA GLN A 30 13.08 15.67 4.24
C GLN A 30 12.28 16.74 3.48
N ASN A 31 11.30 17.38 4.13
CA ASN A 31 10.45 18.43 3.53
C ASN A 31 11.17 19.76 3.24
N LEU A 32 12.37 20.00 3.80
CA LEU A 32 13.14 21.23 3.56
C LEU A 32 13.80 21.25 2.18
N PHE A 33 14.12 20.08 1.61
CA PHE A 33 14.67 19.94 0.26
C PHE A 33 13.71 19.23 -0.73
N GLY A 34 12.71 18.50 -0.22
CA GLY A 34 11.89 17.55 -0.99
C GLY A 34 10.60 18.06 -1.63
N LYS A 35 10.44 19.37 -1.86
CA LYS A 35 9.18 19.98 -2.32
C LYS A 35 8.64 19.53 -3.70
N LEU A 36 9.30 18.63 -4.43
CA LEU A 36 8.95 18.30 -5.82
C LEU A 36 8.95 16.79 -6.13
N HIS A 37 8.92 15.93 -5.12
CA HIS A 37 8.94 14.49 -5.34
C HIS A 37 7.54 13.89 -5.36
N ASN A 38 7.30 13.06 -6.38
CA ASN A 38 6.08 12.27 -6.50
C ASN A 38 6.32 10.93 -5.82
N HIS A 39 5.39 10.51 -4.98
CA HIS A 39 5.52 9.29 -4.21
C HIS A 39 4.44 8.28 -4.61
N ASN A 40 4.80 6.99 -4.57
CA ASN A 40 3.92 5.89 -4.86
C ASN A 40 3.91 4.88 -3.71
N LEU A 41 2.71 4.37 -3.40
CA LEU A 41 2.49 3.29 -2.44
C LEU A 41 1.76 2.16 -3.13
N GLU A 42 2.31 0.96 -3.03
CA GLU A 42 1.79 -0.23 -3.68
C GLU A 42 1.68 -1.37 -2.66
N LEU A 43 0.56 -2.09 -2.68
CA LEU A 43 0.38 -3.32 -1.91
C LEU A 43 0.54 -4.52 -2.81
N PHE A 44 1.24 -5.53 -2.31
CA PHE A 44 1.40 -6.83 -2.93
C PHE A 44 0.74 -7.88 -2.04
N PHE A 45 -0.04 -8.75 -2.66
CA PHE A 45 -0.69 -9.89 -2.02
C PHE A 45 -0.13 -11.16 -2.65
N PHE A 46 0.27 -12.12 -1.83
CA PHE A 46 0.83 -13.39 -2.30
C PHE A 46 -0.01 -14.55 -1.81
N SER A 47 -0.32 -15.49 -2.70
CA SER A 47 -0.92 -16.76 -2.30
C SER A 47 0.15 -17.78 -1.93
N PRO A 48 -0.19 -18.78 -1.09
CA PRO A 48 0.68 -19.93 -0.86
C PRO A 48 1.02 -20.74 -2.12
N SER A 49 0.21 -20.64 -3.17
CA SER A 49 0.43 -21.29 -4.48
C SER A 49 1.43 -20.53 -5.38
N GLY A 50 1.89 -19.34 -4.97
CA GLY A 50 2.85 -18.52 -5.72
C GLY A 50 2.21 -17.52 -6.69
N GLU A 51 0.89 -17.40 -6.71
CA GLU A 51 0.19 -16.32 -7.41
C GLU A 51 0.33 -15.02 -6.62
N SER A 52 0.34 -13.88 -7.31
CA SER A 52 0.40 -12.58 -6.64
C SER A 52 -0.33 -11.49 -7.40
N GLU A 53 -0.82 -10.50 -6.65
CA GLU A 53 -1.47 -9.31 -7.19
C GLU A 53 -0.91 -8.05 -6.55
N GLN A 54 -0.86 -6.98 -7.35
CA GLN A 54 -0.33 -5.69 -6.95
C GLN A 54 -1.37 -4.60 -7.16
N PHE A 55 -1.52 -3.72 -6.17
CA PHE A 55 -2.44 -2.59 -6.23
C PHE A 55 -1.76 -1.29 -5.80
N THR A 56 -1.77 -0.29 -6.67
CA THR A 56 -1.36 1.08 -6.31
C THR A 56 -2.43 1.72 -5.43
N ILE A 57 -2.05 2.04 -4.19
CA ILE A 57 -2.94 2.67 -3.20
C ILE A 57 -2.96 4.19 -3.36
N ALA A 58 -1.78 4.77 -3.59
CA ALA A 58 -1.59 6.19 -3.85
C ALA A 58 -0.46 6.37 -4.85
N SER A 59 -0.60 7.34 -5.76
CA SER A 59 0.45 7.70 -6.72
C SER A 59 0.53 9.21 -6.86
N GLY A 60 1.76 9.71 -7.04
CA GLY A 60 2.04 11.13 -7.21
C GLY A 60 1.76 11.98 -5.97
N PHE A 61 1.68 11.39 -4.77
CA PHE A 61 1.44 12.16 -3.56
C PHE A 61 2.73 12.83 -3.08
N SER A 62 2.62 13.93 -2.32
CA SER A 62 3.76 14.71 -1.83
C SER A 62 3.57 15.23 -0.39
N GLU A 63 2.45 14.89 0.24
CA GLU A 63 2.09 15.36 1.57
C GLU A 63 1.76 14.19 2.50
N SER A 64 1.94 14.43 3.81
CA SER A 64 1.50 13.49 4.84
C SER A 64 -0.02 13.45 4.85
N GLY A 65 -0.60 12.27 5.04
CA GLY A 65 -2.04 12.13 4.97
C GLY A 65 -2.52 10.70 5.01
N SER A 66 -3.82 10.54 4.80
CA SER A 66 -4.47 9.25 4.68
C SER A 66 -4.87 9.00 3.23
N TYR A 67 -4.42 7.87 2.69
CA TYR A 67 -4.74 7.44 1.34
C TYR A 67 -5.58 6.18 1.38
N SER A 68 -6.53 6.04 0.47
CA SER A 68 -7.42 4.89 0.44
C SER A 68 -7.69 4.43 -0.98
N LYS A 69 -7.86 3.12 -1.15
CA LYS A 69 -8.17 2.50 -2.43
C LYS A 69 -9.13 1.34 -2.23
N VAL A 70 -10.15 1.27 -3.07
CA VAL A 70 -11.00 0.08 -3.24
C VAL A 70 -10.49 -0.70 -4.45
N PHE A 71 -10.38 -2.02 -4.31
CA PHE A 71 -9.95 -2.94 -5.36
C PHE A 71 -10.58 -4.32 -5.15
N THR A 72 -10.50 -5.16 -6.18
CA THR A 72 -10.99 -6.55 -6.15
C THR A 72 -9.77 -7.47 -6.22
N LEU A 73 -9.51 -8.22 -5.15
CA LEU A 73 -8.45 -9.24 -5.06
C LEU A 73 -8.98 -10.60 -5.54
N ASP A 74 -8.17 -11.42 -6.21
CA ASP A 74 -8.55 -12.82 -6.51
C ASP A 74 -9.10 -13.52 -5.26
N ALA A 75 -10.22 -14.21 -5.40
CA ALA A 75 -10.82 -15.00 -4.32
C ALA A 75 -9.89 -16.12 -3.80
N LYS A 76 -8.92 -16.57 -4.61
CA LYS A 76 -7.90 -17.55 -4.23
C LYS A 76 -6.76 -16.97 -3.41
N ILE A 77 -6.52 -15.66 -3.50
CA ILE A 77 -5.44 -15.01 -2.75
C ILE A 77 -5.99 -14.58 -1.39
N ALA A 78 -5.43 -15.16 -0.34
CA ALA A 78 -5.79 -14.81 1.02
C ALA A 78 -5.19 -13.45 1.44
N VAL A 79 -5.82 -12.83 2.43
CA VAL A 79 -5.36 -11.56 3.02
C VAL A 79 -4.48 -11.87 4.24
N ASP A 80 -3.36 -12.55 4.00
CA ASP A 80 -2.43 -13.06 5.02
C ASP A 80 -0.97 -12.73 4.73
N ASP A 81 -0.50 -12.86 3.49
CA ASP A 81 0.85 -12.50 3.07
C ASP A 81 0.87 -11.24 2.21
N ILE A 82 1.11 -10.11 2.88
CA ILE A 82 0.98 -8.78 2.31
C ILE A 82 2.29 -8.01 2.47
N PHE A 83 2.70 -7.32 1.42
CA PHE A 83 3.86 -6.45 1.43
C PHE A 83 3.48 -5.04 0.96
N LEU A 84 4.12 -4.04 1.55
CA LEU A 84 4.02 -2.65 1.15
C LEU A 84 5.30 -2.25 0.44
N LYS A 85 5.19 -1.62 -0.73
CA LYS A 85 6.31 -1.00 -1.43
C LYS A 85 6.13 0.50 -1.45
N TYR A 86 7.25 1.19 -1.23
CA TYR A 86 7.33 2.64 -1.30
C TYR A 86 8.31 3.06 -2.38
N THR A 87 7.94 4.02 -3.23
CA THR A 87 8.82 4.51 -4.30
C THR A 87 8.69 6.02 -4.46
N VAL A 88 9.84 6.68 -4.61
CA VAL A 88 9.93 8.10 -4.99
C VAL A 88 10.21 8.17 -6.48
N GLU A 89 9.30 8.77 -7.26
CA GLU A 89 9.53 9.06 -8.68
C GLU A 89 10.48 10.26 -8.81
N LYS A 90 11.60 10.04 -9.50
CA LYS A 90 12.74 10.95 -9.74
C LYS A 90 13.73 11.07 -8.58
N PHE A 91 14.76 10.23 -8.64
CA PHE A 91 16.07 10.50 -8.08
C PHE A 91 17.07 10.65 -9.23
N HIS A 92 17.68 11.82 -9.36
CA HIS A 92 18.84 12.07 -10.23
C HIS A 92 19.99 12.69 -9.43
N SER A 93 20.16 12.25 -8.18
CA SER A 93 21.29 12.65 -7.35
C SER A 93 21.95 11.41 -6.76
N PRO A 94 23.22 11.13 -7.10
CA PRO A 94 24.00 10.06 -6.48
C PRO A 94 24.40 10.35 -5.01
N TRP A 95 23.96 11.50 -4.46
CA TRP A 95 24.26 11.95 -3.09
C TRP A 95 23.02 12.11 -2.20
N SER A 96 21.82 11.90 -2.74
CA SER A 96 20.61 11.88 -1.92
C SER A 96 20.60 10.63 -1.04
N GLY A 97 20.49 10.79 0.27
CA GLY A 97 20.15 9.67 1.16
C GLY A 97 18.82 9.03 0.76
N SER A 98 18.67 7.72 0.98
CA SER A 98 17.40 7.02 0.77
C SER A 98 16.32 7.65 1.65
N GLU A 99 15.31 8.25 1.03
CA GLU A 99 14.17 8.79 1.74
C GLU A 99 13.41 7.68 2.46
N ARG A 100 12.87 7.97 3.64
CA ARG A 100 12.04 7.03 4.40
C ARG A 100 10.69 7.65 4.72
N LEU A 101 9.65 6.83 4.65
CA LEU A 101 8.28 7.21 4.94
C LEU A 101 7.80 6.49 6.19
N LYS A 102 7.19 7.21 7.13
CA LYS A 102 6.57 6.61 8.30
C LYS A 102 5.17 6.10 7.94
N ILE A 103 4.86 4.86 8.29
CA ILE A 103 3.53 4.27 8.16
C ILE A 103 2.92 4.20 9.56
N GLU A 104 1.95 5.07 9.85
CA GLU A 104 1.35 5.12 11.19
C GLU A 104 0.29 4.03 11.37
N ASP A 105 -0.59 3.91 10.38
CA ASP A 105 -1.74 3.02 10.39
C ASP A 105 -1.96 2.41 9.01
N LEU A 106 -2.28 1.12 8.96
CA LEU A 106 -2.75 0.43 7.76
C LEU A 106 -3.96 -0.45 8.11
N THR A 107 -5.05 -0.26 7.39
CA THR A 107 -6.29 -1.03 7.57
C THR A 107 -6.74 -1.61 6.25
N ILE A 108 -7.15 -2.87 6.25
CA ILE A 108 -7.81 -3.54 5.13
C ILE A 108 -9.19 -3.98 5.59
N THR A 109 -10.22 -3.46 4.93
CA THR A 109 -11.64 -3.71 5.22
C THR A 109 -12.25 -4.53 4.10
N ASN A 110 -12.98 -5.59 4.42
CA ASN A 110 -13.73 -6.36 3.43
C ASN A 110 -15.15 -5.80 3.20
N ASP A 111 -15.86 -6.37 2.24
CA ASP A 111 -17.25 -6.07 1.89
C ASP A 111 -18.25 -6.20 3.06
N ASN A 112 -17.97 -7.06 4.02
CA ASN A 112 -18.74 -7.22 5.25
C ASN A 112 -18.41 -6.19 6.34
N ASN A 113 -17.66 -5.13 6.02
CA ASN A 113 -17.14 -4.12 6.95
C ASN A 113 -16.21 -4.65 8.05
N SER A 114 -15.74 -5.90 7.95
CA SER A 114 -14.76 -6.45 8.86
C SER A 114 -13.39 -5.86 8.53
N SER A 115 -12.78 -5.18 9.50
CA SER A 115 -11.48 -4.53 9.36
C SER A 115 -10.37 -5.38 9.97
N SER A 116 -9.21 -5.39 9.31
CA SER A 116 -7.96 -5.92 9.82
C SER A 116 -6.91 -4.82 9.87
N TYR A 117 -6.09 -4.82 10.91
CA TYR A 117 -5.08 -3.80 11.16
C TYR A 117 -3.71 -4.40 10.94
N TRP A 118 -2.82 -3.61 10.34
CA TRP A 118 -1.52 -4.06 9.88
C TRP A 118 -0.47 -3.01 10.17
N GLN A 119 0.75 -3.46 10.42
CA GLN A 119 1.93 -2.61 10.55
C GLN A 119 3.10 -3.21 9.77
N LEU A 120 4.11 -2.39 9.50
CA LEU A 120 5.38 -2.88 8.97
C LEU A 120 5.98 -3.90 9.95
N ARG A 121 6.61 -4.94 9.43
CA ARG A 121 7.41 -5.87 10.24
C ARG A 121 8.58 -5.14 10.92
N ALA A 122 9.15 -4.12 10.26
CA ALA A 122 10.11 -3.22 10.86
C ALA A 122 9.48 -2.46 12.03
N THR A 123 10.14 -2.51 13.19
CA THR A 123 9.58 -1.99 14.46
C THR A 123 9.58 -0.48 14.57
N ASP A 124 10.38 0.21 13.75
CA ASP A 124 10.46 1.67 13.73
C ASP A 124 9.33 2.33 12.93
N LYS A 125 8.50 1.54 12.24
CA LYS A 125 7.39 1.97 11.38
C LYS A 125 7.83 2.77 10.16
N TYR A 126 9.09 2.71 9.76
CA TYR A 126 9.58 3.36 8.55
C TYR A 126 9.79 2.34 7.42
N ILE A 127 9.49 2.79 6.20
CA ILE A 127 9.85 2.10 4.96
C ILE A 127 10.75 3.00 4.13
N LEU A 128 11.79 2.41 3.53
CA LEU A 128 12.74 3.11 2.68
C LEU A 128 12.22 3.18 1.24
N SER A 129 12.52 4.29 0.55
CA SER A 129 12.21 4.43 -0.87
C SER A 129 12.95 3.35 -1.67
N GLY A 130 12.22 2.70 -2.58
CA GLY A 130 12.74 1.61 -3.41
C GLY A 130 12.73 0.24 -2.72
N THR A 131 12.26 0.14 -1.48
CA THR A 131 12.13 -1.15 -0.78
C THR A 131 10.70 -1.65 -0.70
N THR A 132 10.58 -2.94 -0.42
CA THR A 132 9.33 -3.64 -0.17
C THR A 132 9.42 -4.28 1.21
N GLU A 133 8.44 -4.01 2.07
CA GLU A 133 8.42 -4.45 3.46
C GLU A 133 7.22 -5.34 3.73
N LYS A 134 7.45 -6.44 4.46
CA LYS A 134 6.37 -7.35 4.87
C LYS A 134 5.50 -6.67 5.93
N LEU A 135 4.18 -6.83 5.81
CA LEU A 135 3.21 -6.43 6.81
C LEU A 135 2.95 -7.56 7.80
N VAL A 136 2.64 -7.19 9.03
CA VAL A 136 2.18 -8.09 10.08
C VAL A 136 0.86 -7.59 10.64
N LYS A 137 -0.09 -8.51 10.80
CA LYS A 137 -1.39 -8.23 11.39
C LYS A 137 -1.24 -7.98 12.90
N ILE A 138 -1.99 -7.02 13.43
CA ILE A 138 -2.03 -6.65 14.87
C ILE A 138 -3.41 -6.84 15.48
#